data_AF-A0A1B1AZ25-F1
#
_entry.id   AF-A0A1B1AZ25-F1
#
_cell.length_a   1.000
_cell.length_b   1.000
_cell.length_c   1.000
_cell.angle_alpha   90.00
_cell.angle_beta   90.00
_cell.angle_gamma   90.00
#
_symmetry.space_group_name_H-M   'P 1'
#
loop_
_entity.id
_entity.type
_entity.pdbx_description
1 polymer ?
#
loop_
_entity_poly.entity_id
_entity_poly.type
_entity_poly.pdbx_seq_one_letter_code
_entity_poly.pdbx_strand_id
1 'polypeptide(L)'
;MVSRTNDLPARNPSGLRLLPGIEDWPVGKRNITRYAFLRPAARDPFADDWHNQIRGGMAQLRTLAGTDPSDPDLTRLVGELLLISPEFARMWDRYEVRLLVKDPD
;
A
#
# COMPACT_ATOMS: atom_id res chain seq x y z
N MET A 1 -14.34 -6.56 -0.74
CA MET A 1 -13.35 -6.96 -1.75
C MET A 1 -12.52 -5.73 -2.09
N VAL A 2 -11.20 -5.82 -2.00
CA VAL A 2 -10.26 -4.72 -2.31
C VAL A 2 -9.80 -4.84 -3.77
N SER A 3 -9.29 -3.76 -4.35
CA SER A 3 -8.65 -3.82 -5.68
C SER A 3 -7.35 -4.63 -5.64
N ARG A 4 -6.80 -4.94 -6.81
CA ARG A 4 -5.50 -5.60 -6.98
C ARG A 4 -4.36 -4.88 -6.23
N THR A 5 -4.44 -3.56 -6.13
CA THR A 5 -3.49 -2.66 -5.45
C THR A 5 -3.94 -2.25 -4.04
N ASN A 6 -4.95 -2.93 -3.48
CA ASN A 6 -5.52 -2.73 -2.14
C ASN A 6 -6.42 -1.50 -1.95
N ASP A 7 -6.99 -0.95 -3.01
CA ASP A 7 -7.96 0.15 -2.91
C ASP A 7 -9.29 -0.36 -2.36
N LEU A 8 -9.91 0.48 -1.54
CA LEU A 8 -11.20 0.20 -0.93
C LEU A 8 -12.32 0.87 -1.74
N PRO A 9 -13.19 0.09 -2.39
CA PRO A 9 -14.30 0.66 -3.15
C PRO A 9 -15.33 1.27 -2.19
N ALA A 10 -15.97 2.37 -2.62
CA ALA A 10 -16.98 3.08 -1.84
C ALA A 10 -18.13 2.19 -1.32
N ARG A 11 -18.43 1.10 -2.04
CA ARG A 11 -19.51 0.14 -1.73
C ARG A 11 -19.16 -0.94 -0.70
N ASN A 12 -18.13 -0.76 0.13
CA ASN A 12 -17.75 -1.71 1.20
C ASN A 12 -17.82 -1.10 2.61
N PRO A 13 -19.00 -0.65 3.09
CA PRO A 13 -19.15 0.05 4.36
C PRO A 13 -18.73 -0.80 5.57
N SER A 14 -18.98 -2.12 5.55
CA SER A 14 -18.57 -3.01 6.64
C SER A 14 -17.04 -3.11 6.75
N GLY A 15 -16.32 -3.07 5.64
CA GLY A 15 -14.86 -3.06 5.64
C GLY A 15 -14.24 -1.74 6.12
N LEU A 16 -14.94 -0.61 5.95
CA LEU A 16 -14.47 0.68 6.45
C LEU A 16 -14.53 0.77 7.98
N ARG A 17 -15.51 0.11 8.61
CA ARG A 17 -15.63 0.06 10.08
C ARG A 17 -14.44 -0.61 10.79
N LEU A 18 -13.69 -1.45 10.07
CA LEU A 18 -12.47 -2.09 10.59
C LEU A 18 -11.24 -1.17 10.51
N LEU A 19 -11.37 0.00 9.89
CA LEU A 19 -10.28 0.94 9.63
C LEU A 19 -10.68 2.34 10.13
N PRO A 20 -10.64 2.58 11.46
CA PRO A 20 -11.08 3.83 12.05
C PRO A 20 -10.48 5.08 11.37
N GLY A 21 -11.35 6.02 10.99
CA GLY A 21 -10.94 7.28 10.34
C GLY A 21 -10.53 7.15 8.86
N ILE A 22 -10.67 5.97 8.23
CA ILE A 22 -10.44 5.86 6.79
C ILE A 22 -11.56 6.54 5.98
N GLU A 23 -12.73 6.72 6.56
CA GLU A 23 -13.87 7.39 5.93
C GLU A 23 -13.60 8.90 5.73
N ASP A 24 -12.72 9.49 6.54
CA ASP A 24 -12.26 10.87 6.41
C ASP A 24 -11.42 11.08 5.13
N TRP A 25 -10.92 10.01 4.51
CA TRP A 25 -10.15 10.10 3.28
C TRP A 25 -11.06 10.14 2.06
N PRO A 26 -10.72 10.92 1.01
CA PRO A 26 -11.39 10.85 -0.27
C PRO A 26 -11.40 9.42 -0.80
N VAL A 27 -12.50 8.97 -1.42
CA VAL A 27 -12.66 7.58 -1.90
C VAL A 27 -11.46 7.09 -2.70
N GLY A 28 -10.95 7.89 -3.65
CA GLY A 28 -9.79 7.54 -4.48
C GLY A 28 -8.45 7.46 -3.75
N LYS A 29 -8.40 7.83 -2.46
CA LYS A 29 -7.23 7.70 -1.59
C LYS A 29 -7.36 6.58 -0.57
N ARG A 30 -8.54 5.97 -0.43
CA ARG A 30 -8.79 4.86 0.50
C ARG A 30 -8.09 3.60 -0.01
N ASN A 31 -7.00 3.24 0.65
CA ASN A 31 -6.18 2.10 0.30
C ASN A 31 -5.60 1.50 1.58
N ILE A 32 -5.64 0.18 1.72
CA ILE A 32 -5.21 -0.50 2.96
C ILE A 32 -3.72 -0.32 3.20
N THR A 33 -2.89 -0.39 2.15
CA THR A 33 -1.45 -0.15 2.27
C THR A 33 -1.19 1.28 2.71
N ARG A 34 -1.84 2.26 2.07
CA ARG A 34 -1.70 3.67 2.49
C ARG A 34 -2.13 3.87 3.95
N TYR A 35 -3.26 3.29 4.35
CA TYR A 35 -3.78 3.37 5.70
C TYR A 35 -2.79 2.84 6.74
N ALA A 36 -2.20 1.66 6.49
CA ALA A 36 -1.27 1.03 7.43
C ALA A 36 0.03 1.83 7.64
N PHE A 37 0.53 2.52 6.60
CA PHE A 37 1.79 3.27 6.69
C PHE A 37 1.62 4.72 7.11
N LEU A 38 0.49 5.38 6.83
CA LEU A 38 0.33 6.83 7.03
C LEU A 38 -0.54 7.22 8.22
N ARG A 39 -1.32 6.29 8.79
CA ARG A 39 -2.16 6.55 9.96
C ARG A 39 -1.53 5.87 11.17
N PRO A 40 -0.88 6.60 12.09
CA PRO A 40 -0.28 6.01 13.29
C PRO A 40 -1.28 5.19 14.13
N ALA A 41 -2.54 5.65 14.20
CA ALA A 41 -3.64 4.96 14.87
C ALA A 41 -4.08 3.64 14.18
N ALA A 42 -3.64 3.36 12.95
CA ALA A 42 -3.86 2.07 12.30
C ALA A 42 -3.06 0.93 12.95
N ARG A 43 -2.06 1.27 13.78
CA ARG A 43 -1.19 0.30 14.44
C ARG A 43 -1.79 -0.23 15.74
N ASP A 44 -2.62 0.57 16.43
CA ASP A 44 -3.17 0.22 17.74
C ASP A 44 -4.01 -1.06 17.74
N PRO A 45 -4.93 -1.27 16.77
CA PRO A 45 -5.76 -2.48 16.74
C PRO A 45 -4.99 -3.76 16.34
N PHE A 46 -3.77 -3.62 15.83
CA PHE A 46 -2.98 -4.72 15.24
C PHE A 46 -1.54 -4.77 15.78
N ALA A 47 -1.25 -4.06 16.87
CA ALA A 47 0.12 -3.72 17.29
C ALA A 47 1.03 -4.95 17.43
N ASP A 48 0.48 -6.07 17.88
CA ASP A 48 1.23 -7.31 18.12
C ASP A 48 1.65 -8.04 16.83
N ASP A 49 0.90 -7.91 15.72
CA ASP A 49 1.15 -8.68 14.47
C ASP A 49 1.19 -7.84 13.19
N TRP A 50 1.14 -6.51 13.32
CA TRP A 50 1.10 -5.57 12.20
C TRP A 50 2.25 -5.79 11.20
N HIS A 51 3.45 -6.09 11.69
CA HIS A 51 4.61 -6.38 10.85
C HIS A 51 4.42 -7.59 9.94
N ASN A 52 3.79 -8.67 10.41
CA ASN A 52 3.57 -9.85 9.59
C ASN A 52 2.47 -9.62 8.55
N GLN A 53 1.39 -8.94 8.93
CA GLN A 53 0.33 -8.56 8.00
C GLN A 53 0.84 -7.65 6.88
N ILE A 54 1.70 -6.69 7.22
CA ILE A 54 2.29 -5.78 6.23
C ILE A 54 3.28 -6.48 5.31
N ARG A 55 4.07 -7.45 5.82
CA ARG A 55 4.98 -8.24 4.97
C ARG A 55 4.23 -8.95 3.85
N GLY A 56 3.08 -9.56 4.13
CA GLY A 56 2.25 -10.21 3.11
C GLY A 56 1.77 -9.25 2.03
N GLY A 57 1.21 -8.11 2.44
CA GLY A 57 0.78 -7.07 1.49
C GLY A 57 1.94 -6.48 0.67
N MET A 58 3.10 -6.29 1.29
CA MET A 58 4.31 -5.81 0.62
C MET A 58 4.85 -6.82 -0.38
N ALA A 59 4.77 -8.13 -0.09
CA ALA A 59 5.16 -9.17 -1.05
C ALA A 59 4.23 -9.16 -2.27
N GLN A 60 2.92 -9.05 -2.06
CA GLN A 60 1.95 -8.93 -3.16
C GLN A 60 2.26 -7.72 -4.06
N LEU A 61 2.45 -6.52 -3.49
CA LEU A 61 2.73 -5.32 -4.26
C LEU A 61 4.02 -5.44 -5.09
N ARG A 62 5.05 -6.13 -4.58
CA ARG A 62 6.26 -6.42 -5.36
C ARG A 62 6.02 -7.38 -6.50
N THR A 63 5.28 -8.47 -6.27
CA THR A 63 4.92 -9.41 -7.33
C THR A 63 4.19 -8.68 -8.45
N LEU A 64 3.27 -7.78 -8.10
CA LEU A 64 2.59 -6.94 -9.06
C LEU A 64 3.56 -6.01 -9.81
N ALA A 65 4.50 -5.38 -9.10
CA ALA A 65 5.48 -4.47 -9.71
C ALA A 65 6.44 -5.18 -10.66
N GLY A 66 6.77 -6.44 -10.39
CA GLY A 66 7.57 -7.27 -11.29
C GLY A 66 6.80 -7.82 -12.49
N THR A 67 5.49 -8.02 -12.35
CA THR A 67 4.64 -8.59 -13.41
C THR A 67 4.10 -7.51 -14.35
N ASP A 68 3.75 -6.34 -13.82
CA ASP A 68 3.24 -5.19 -14.57
C ASP A 68 3.86 -3.89 -14.01
N PRO A 69 5.12 -3.59 -14.35
CA PRO A 69 5.81 -2.40 -13.88
C PRO A 69 5.22 -1.10 -14.41
N SER A 70 4.38 -1.16 -15.46
CA SER A 70 3.73 -0.02 -16.07
C SER A 70 2.36 0.31 -15.48
N ASP A 71 1.86 -0.48 -14.52
CA ASP A 71 0.58 -0.22 -13.87
C ASP A 71 0.62 1.18 -13.20
N PRO A 72 -0.18 2.16 -13.68
CA PRO A 72 -0.11 3.53 -13.21
C PRO A 72 -0.62 3.67 -11.77
N ASP A 73 -1.55 2.81 -11.33
CA ASP A 73 -2.08 2.85 -9.97
C ASP A 73 -1.07 2.30 -8.96
N LEU A 74 -0.38 1.22 -9.33
CA LEU A 74 0.71 0.68 -8.53
C LEU A 74 1.88 1.66 -8.44
N THR A 75 2.32 2.21 -9.59
CA THR A 75 3.42 3.18 -9.66
C THR A 75 3.14 4.40 -8.79
N ARG A 76 1.92 4.95 -8.89
CA ARG A 76 1.49 6.09 -8.08
C ARG A 76 1.48 5.76 -6.59
N LEU A 77 0.95 4.60 -6.20
CA LEU A 77 0.91 4.18 -4.79
C LEU A 77 2.31 3.99 -4.21
N VAL A 78 3.17 3.24 -4.89
CA VAL A 78 4.53 2.97 -4.44
C VAL A 78 5.35 4.25 -4.39
N GLY A 79 5.30 5.09 -5.44
CA GLY A 79 6.01 6.36 -5.47
C GLY A 79 5.59 7.31 -4.36
N GLU A 80 4.28 7.43 -4.09
CA GLU A 80 3.76 8.20 -2.96
C GLU A 80 4.33 7.69 -1.63
N LEU A 81 4.26 6.37 -1.38
CA LEU A 81 4.69 5.80 -0.10
C LEU A 81 6.20 5.80 0.11
N LEU A 82 6.99 5.65 -0.96
CA LEU A 82 8.44 5.83 -0.92
C LEU A 82 8.82 7.25 -0.49
N LEU A 83 8.08 8.26 -0.97
CA LEU A 83 8.36 9.66 -0.66
C LEU A 83 8.01 10.03 0.78
N ILE A 84 6.87 9.54 1.30
CA ILE A 84 6.28 10.06 2.55
C ILE A 84 6.41 9.12 3.75
N SER A 85 6.75 7.85 3.54
CA SER A 85 6.88 6.86 4.62
C SER A 85 8.28 6.25 4.64
N PRO A 86 9.18 6.74 5.52
CA PRO A 86 10.51 6.17 5.67
C PRO A 86 10.47 4.68 6.06
N GLU A 87 9.45 4.25 6.78
CA GLU A 87 9.24 2.85 7.13
C GLU A 87 8.85 2.01 5.93
N PHE A 88 7.95 2.51 5.08
CA PHE A 88 7.66 1.86 3.80
C PHE A 88 8.93 1.73 2.96
N ALA A 89 9.70 2.80 2.82
CA ALA A 89 10.96 2.79 2.06
C ALA A 89 11.93 1.72 2.58
N ARG A 90 12.17 1.66 3.90
CA ARG A 90 13.01 0.61 4.52
C ARG A 90 12.47 -0.80 4.32
N MET A 91 11.14 -0.97 4.33
CA MET A 91 10.53 -2.27 4.11
C MET A 91 10.55 -2.66 2.64
N TRP A 92 10.40 -1.70 1.72
CA TRP A 92 10.41 -1.88 0.27
C TRP A 92 11.81 -2.29 -0.23
N ASP A 93 12.84 -1.56 0.23
CA ASP A 93 14.24 -1.72 -0.18
C ASP A 93 14.86 -3.08 0.21
N ARG A 94 14.42 -3.67 1.33
CA ARG A 94 14.91 -4.98 1.81
C ARG A 94 14.69 -6.16 0.86
N TYR A 95 13.99 -5.97 -0.26
CA TYR A 95 13.94 -6.87 -1.41
C TYR A 95 13.84 -5.99 -2.66
N GLU A 96 14.99 -5.64 -3.24
CA GLU A 96 15.12 -4.71 -4.38
C GLU A 96 14.19 -5.10 -5.54
N VAL A 97 13.07 -4.38 -5.69
CA VAL A 97 12.43 -4.24 -7.00
C VAL A 97 13.27 -3.23 -7.76
N ARG A 98 14.24 -3.72 -8.52
CA ARG A 98 14.99 -2.91 -9.49
C ARG A 98 13.98 -2.42 -10.53
N LEU A 99 13.48 -1.20 -10.34
CA LEU A 99 12.69 -0.52 -11.37
C LEU A 99 13.59 -0.46 -12.61
N LEU A 100 13.24 -1.25 -13.63
CA LEU A 100 13.87 -1.16 -14.93
C LEU A 100 13.48 0.19 -15.53
N VAL A 101 14.30 1.20 -15.26
CA VAL A 101 14.38 2.36 -16.14
C VAL A 101 14.86 1.80 -17.47
N LYS A 102 13.98 1.71 -18.46
CA LYS A 102 14.41 1.53 -19.84
C LYS A 102 15.11 2.81 -20.24
N ASP A 103 16.43 2.74 -20.40
CA ASP A 103 17.15 3.76 -21.14
C ASP A 103 16.58 3.82 -22.57
N PRO A 104 16.37 5.02 -23.14
CA PRO A 104 16.01 5.14 -24.54
C PRO A 104 17.21 4.74 -25.42
N ASP A 105 16.93 3.95 -26.47
CA ASP A 105 17.88 3.47 -27.48
C ASP A 105 18.69 4.59 -28.16
#